data_AF-L8GRK0-F1
#
_entry.id   AF-L8GRK0-F1
#
_cell.length_a   1.000
_cell.length_b   1.000
_cell.length_c   1.000
_cell.angle_alpha   90.00
_cell.angle_beta   90.00
_cell.angle_gamma   90.00
#
_symmetry.space_group_name_H-M   'P 1'
#
loop_
_entity.id
_entity.type
_entity.pdbx_description
1 polymer ?
#
loop_
_entity_poly.entity_id
_entity_poly.type
_entity_poly.pdbx_seq_one_letter_code
_entity_poly.pdbx_strand_id
1 'polypeptide(L)'
;MGNVQVLKEKAVEEYQRVKALQPRSDEYDYLTIQDLLRVRLINVVREYSVDFCHLGTLYVLDRHKRGRFDEDDFLEFIDLCFSQENSSDSNGRQSTSRGDFQTQFQAYCTWQMWNAMVNNPNGEQKWGREGKKFSSLTGGAGAISRSDAEAAALALTAAANSAMPAAELLSRGTVQLIHKILNIKKAYGVDDREFFNLMQRAAEEMVFDWMNLENEDLDEYVPILVMHQFASDFVKGFVNLMFELGFESA
;
A
#
# COMPACT_ATOMS: atom_id res chain seq x y z
N MET A 1 26.45 -17.78 8.01
CA MET A 1 26.02 -16.71 8.95
C MET A 1 26.50 -15.30 8.54
N GLY A 2 27.69 -15.11 7.97
CA GLY A 2 28.18 -13.77 7.61
C GLY A 2 27.44 -13.01 6.50
N ASN A 3 26.53 -13.65 5.74
CA ASN A 3 25.82 -12.99 4.64
C ASN A 3 24.62 -12.15 5.14
N VAL A 4 23.80 -12.67 6.05
CA VAL A 4 22.57 -11.99 6.53
C VAL A 4 22.88 -10.70 7.28
N GLN A 5 23.91 -10.72 8.13
CA GLN A 5 24.30 -9.55 8.92
C GLN A 5 24.67 -8.36 8.03
N VAL A 6 25.38 -8.61 6.92
CA VAL A 6 25.73 -7.57 5.94
C VAL A 6 24.49 -7.03 5.24
N LEU A 7 23.48 -7.86 4.95
CA LEU A 7 22.22 -7.39 4.36
C LEU A 7 21.44 -6.51 5.34
N LYS A 8 21.42 -6.90 6.62
CA LYS A 8 20.80 -6.10 7.68
C LYS A 8 21.46 -4.73 7.83
N GLU A 9 22.79 -4.69 7.89
CA GLU A 9 23.54 -3.43 7.97
C GLU A 9 23.21 -2.50 6.79
N LYS A 10 23.23 -3.04 5.56
CA LYS A 10 22.85 -2.30 4.36
C LYS A 10 21.39 -1.84 4.35
N ALA A 11 20.48 -2.59 4.97
CA ALA A 11 19.09 -2.21 5.08
C ALA A 11 18.88 -1.08 6.06
N VAL A 12 19.60 -1.11 7.18
CA VAL A 12 19.66 0.00 8.13
C VAL A 12 20.24 1.23 7.44
N GLU A 13 21.35 1.11 6.71
CA GLU A 13 21.91 2.23 5.95
C GLU A 13 20.90 2.84 4.98
N GLU A 14 20.17 2.00 4.23
CA GLU A 14 19.17 2.45 3.27
C GLU A 14 17.93 3.05 3.94
N TYR A 15 17.49 2.47 5.06
CA TYR A 15 16.42 2.99 5.90
C TYR A 15 16.77 4.40 6.39
N GLN A 16 17.96 4.57 6.98
CA GLN A 16 18.45 5.85 7.48
C GLN A 16 18.64 6.86 6.34
N ARG A 17 19.11 6.42 5.16
CA ARG A 17 19.21 7.27 3.96
C ARG A 17 17.85 7.82 3.55
N VAL A 18 16.81 6.99 3.48
CA VAL A 18 15.47 7.43 3.09
C VAL A 18 14.85 8.30 4.17
N LYS A 19 15.02 7.94 5.44
CA LYS A 19 14.55 8.73 6.58
C LYS A 19 15.14 10.15 6.55
N ALA A 20 16.44 10.29 6.27
CA ALA A 20 17.11 11.58 6.16
C ALA A 20 16.60 12.48 5.01
N LEU A 21 15.86 11.94 4.04
CA LEU A 21 15.23 12.73 2.98
C LEU A 21 13.86 13.31 3.38
N GLN A 22 13.31 12.92 4.52
CA GLN A 22 12.03 13.42 4.99
C GLN A 22 12.20 14.85 5.55
N PRO A 23 11.25 15.79 5.26
CA PRO A 23 11.28 17.15 5.79
C PRO A 23 11.24 17.26 7.34
N ARG A 24 11.04 16.14 8.05
CA ARG A 24 10.88 16.02 9.50
C ARG A 24 11.50 14.71 10.03
N SER A 25 12.67 14.34 9.54
CA SER A 25 13.38 13.11 9.92
C SER A 25 13.59 12.97 11.43
N ASP A 26 13.67 14.09 12.15
CA ASP A 26 13.95 14.13 13.58
C ASP A 26 12.69 13.99 14.44
N GLU A 27 11.49 14.11 13.85
CA GLU A 27 10.21 14.05 14.57
C GLU A 27 9.63 12.62 14.60
N TYR A 28 10.01 11.77 13.63
CA TYR A 28 9.41 10.47 13.43
C TYR A 28 10.45 9.38 13.19
N ASP A 29 10.32 8.27 13.91
CA ASP A 29 11.20 7.10 13.77
C ASP A 29 10.64 6.02 12.83
N TYR A 30 9.90 6.42 11.80
CA TYR A 30 9.29 5.50 10.83
C TYR A 30 9.27 6.04 9.40
N LEU A 31 9.17 5.13 8.44
CA LEU A 31 8.91 5.43 7.03
C LEU A 31 7.42 5.25 6.70
N THR A 32 6.92 6.00 5.73
CA THR A 32 5.57 5.82 5.13
C THR A 32 5.65 4.95 3.87
N ILE A 33 4.52 4.54 3.27
CA ILE A 33 4.58 3.83 1.99
C ILE A 33 5.28 4.68 0.91
N GLN A 34 5.00 5.99 0.87
CA GLN A 34 5.63 6.88 -0.11
C GLN A 34 7.16 6.85 0.01
N ASP A 35 7.67 6.72 1.23
CA ASP A 35 9.09 6.59 1.49
C ASP A 35 9.62 5.21 1.10
N LEU A 36 8.84 4.13 1.32
CA LEU A 36 9.20 2.79 0.83
C LEU A 36 9.39 2.73 -0.67
N LEU A 37 8.63 3.51 -1.45
CA LEU A 37 8.85 3.60 -2.90
C LEU A 37 10.22 4.22 -3.28
N ARG A 38 10.85 4.93 -2.34
CA ARG A 38 12.19 5.52 -2.50
C ARG A 38 13.30 4.60 -1.96
N VAL A 39 12.93 3.57 -1.21
CA VAL A 39 13.85 2.56 -0.69
C VAL A 39 14.34 1.69 -1.84
N ARG A 40 15.65 1.62 -1.98
CA ARG A 40 16.36 0.82 -2.98
C ARG A 40 16.92 -0.45 -2.36
N LEU A 41 16.06 -1.24 -1.73
CA LEU A 41 16.43 -2.55 -1.15
C LEU A 41 16.87 -3.57 -2.23
N ILE A 42 16.60 -3.27 -3.51
CA ILE A 42 17.12 -3.99 -4.69
C ILE A 42 18.66 -4.19 -4.62
N ASN A 43 19.39 -3.33 -3.90
CA ASN A 43 20.85 -3.42 -3.76
C ASN A 43 21.34 -4.00 -2.43
N VAL A 44 20.41 -4.27 -1.51
CA VAL A 44 20.71 -4.55 -0.10
C VAL A 44 20.62 -6.03 0.21
N VAL A 45 19.62 -6.74 -0.33
CA VAL A 45 19.30 -8.14 0.03
C VAL A 45 20.01 -9.18 -0.88
N ARG A 46 21.05 -8.76 -1.63
CA ARG A 46 21.58 -9.37 -2.89
C ARG A 46 20.73 -8.96 -4.10
N GLU A 47 21.10 -9.41 -5.32
CA GLU A 47 20.53 -9.08 -6.65
C GLU A 47 19.00 -9.26 -6.80
N TYR A 48 18.24 -9.42 -5.73
CA TYR A 48 16.80 -9.65 -5.71
C TYR A 48 16.05 -8.33 -5.52
N SER A 49 15.17 -8.03 -6.47
CA SER A 49 14.20 -6.96 -6.31
C SER A 49 12.99 -7.48 -5.53
N VAL A 50 12.97 -7.28 -4.22
CA VAL A 50 11.70 -7.36 -3.49
C VAL A 50 10.89 -6.12 -3.86
N ASP A 51 9.72 -6.34 -4.44
CA ASP A 51 8.81 -5.27 -4.85
C ASP A 51 7.93 -4.83 -3.67
N PHE A 52 8.16 -3.61 -3.18
CA PHE A 52 7.33 -2.96 -2.17
C PHE A 52 6.04 -2.37 -2.75
N CYS A 53 5.81 -2.48 -4.06
CA CYS A 53 4.53 -2.16 -4.70
C CYS A 53 3.59 -3.37 -4.74
N HIS A 54 3.90 -4.46 -4.04
CA HIS A 54 3.04 -5.61 -3.95
C HIS A 54 2.36 -5.67 -2.58
N LEU A 55 1.02 -5.69 -2.57
CA LEU A 55 0.21 -5.61 -1.35
C LEU A 55 0.56 -6.66 -0.29
N GLY A 56 0.76 -7.93 -0.70
CA GLY A 56 1.16 -8.98 0.22
C GLY A 56 2.52 -8.69 0.87
N THR A 57 3.46 -8.12 0.12
CA THR A 57 4.79 -7.75 0.62
C THR A 57 4.68 -6.66 1.69
N LEU A 58 3.92 -5.60 1.40
CA LEU A 58 3.66 -4.52 2.36
C LEU A 58 2.95 -5.03 3.60
N TYR A 59 2.00 -5.95 3.42
CA TYR A 59 1.33 -6.60 4.55
C TYR A 59 2.32 -7.32 5.45
N VAL A 60 3.23 -8.13 4.90
CA VAL A 60 4.20 -8.87 5.70
C VAL A 60 5.23 -7.95 6.34
N LEU A 61 5.67 -6.91 5.63
CA LEU A 61 6.62 -5.91 6.14
C LEU A 61 6.04 -5.08 7.29
N ASP A 62 4.79 -4.60 7.20
CA ASP A 62 4.13 -3.83 8.27
C ASP A 62 3.66 -4.77 9.38
N ARG A 63 4.56 -5.19 10.28
CA ARG A 63 4.22 -6.17 11.33
C ARG A 63 3.03 -5.72 12.17
N HIS A 64 2.96 -4.43 12.43
CA HIS A 64 1.98 -3.82 13.33
C HIS A 64 0.67 -3.39 12.65
N LYS A 65 0.56 -3.49 11.32
CA LYS A 65 -0.62 -3.10 10.53
C LYS A 65 -1.02 -1.63 10.80
N ARG A 66 -0.01 -0.77 10.89
CA ARG A 66 -0.16 0.68 11.19
C ARG A 66 0.11 1.56 9.99
N GLY A 67 0.74 1.00 8.98
CA GLY A 67 1.20 1.70 7.82
C GLY A 67 2.38 2.63 8.00
N ARG A 68 3.18 2.28 9.00
CA ARG A 68 4.41 2.94 9.38
C ARG A 68 5.42 1.83 9.55
N PHE A 69 6.56 1.99 8.89
CA PHE A 69 7.59 0.96 8.83
C PHE A 69 8.78 1.45 9.63
N ASP A 70 9.04 0.83 10.77
CA ASP A 70 10.21 1.14 11.59
C ASP A 70 11.42 0.31 11.17
N GLU A 71 12.59 0.56 11.77
CA GLU A 71 13.81 -0.15 11.42
C GLU A 71 13.71 -1.66 11.72
N ASP A 72 13.00 -2.02 12.81
CA ASP A 72 12.80 -3.41 13.23
C ASP A 72 11.96 -4.18 12.21
N ASP A 73 10.91 -3.57 11.66
CA ASP A 73 10.10 -4.14 10.57
C ASP A 73 11.00 -4.60 9.40
N PHE A 74 12.00 -3.80 9.02
CA PHE A 74 12.92 -4.13 7.93
C PHE A 74 13.88 -5.28 8.29
N LEU A 75 14.43 -5.26 9.50
CA LEU A 75 15.37 -6.27 9.96
C LEU A 75 14.71 -7.65 10.04
N GLU A 76 13.49 -7.71 10.58
CA GLU A 76 12.70 -8.94 10.63
C GLU A 76 12.27 -9.40 9.23
N PHE A 77 11.92 -8.46 8.36
CA PHE A 77 11.57 -8.80 6.98
C PHE A 77 12.74 -9.43 6.22
N ILE A 78 13.97 -8.96 6.44
CA ILE A 78 15.19 -9.55 5.84
C ILE A 78 15.45 -10.96 6.38
N ASP A 79 15.27 -11.16 7.69
CA ASP A 79 15.34 -12.51 8.28
C ASP A 79 14.32 -13.44 7.64
N LEU A 80 13.10 -12.94 7.42
CA LEU A 80 12.05 -13.70 6.76
C LEU A 80 12.43 -14.06 5.32
N CYS A 81 12.89 -13.10 4.51
CA CYS A 81 13.37 -13.36 3.15
C CYS A 81 14.44 -14.46 3.13
N PHE A 82 15.42 -14.37 4.03
CA PHE A 82 16.50 -15.35 4.12
C PHE A 82 16.01 -16.73 4.58
N SER A 83 15.07 -16.77 5.54
CA SER A 83 14.49 -18.03 6.00
C SER A 83 13.72 -18.75 4.88
N GLN A 84 12.99 -18.00 4.05
CA GLN A 84 12.24 -18.56 2.92
C GLN A 84 13.17 -19.05 1.81
N GLU A 85 14.23 -18.29 1.49
CA GLU A 85 15.23 -18.69 0.50
C GLU A 85 15.87 -20.04 0.86
N ASN A 86 16.30 -20.20 2.12
CA ASN A 86 16.94 -21.45 2.57
C ASN A 86 15.94 -22.61 2.77
N SER A 87 14.67 -22.31 3.04
CA SER A 87 13.64 -23.35 3.21
C SER A 87 13.34 -24.05 1.87
N SER A 88 13.36 -23.31 0.76
CA SER A 88 13.14 -23.84 -0.58
C SER A 88 14.22 -24.83 -1.03
N ASP A 89 15.46 -24.68 -0.55
CA ASP A 89 16.59 -25.55 -0.91
C ASP A 89 16.55 -26.93 -0.23
N SER A 90 15.81 -27.08 0.87
CA SER A 90 15.83 -28.30 1.71
C SER A 90 15.14 -29.53 1.08
N ASN A 91 14.32 -29.34 0.03
CA ASN A 91 13.64 -30.42 -0.69
C ASN A 91 14.43 -31.01 -1.87
N GLY A 92 15.72 -30.69 -2.02
CA GLY A 92 16.59 -31.27 -3.07
C GLY A 92 16.23 -30.87 -4.51
N ARG A 93 15.24 -29.98 -4.69
CA ARG A 93 14.96 -29.33 -5.97
C ARG A 93 15.93 -28.15 -6.12
N GLN A 94 16.93 -28.40 -6.95
CA GLN A 94 17.95 -27.49 -7.43
C GLN A 94 17.43 -26.05 -7.58
N SER A 95 18.04 -25.13 -6.82
CA SER A 95 18.06 -23.67 -6.96
C SER A 95 17.04 -23.16 -7.98
N THR A 96 15.84 -22.85 -7.51
CA THR A 96 14.87 -22.04 -8.27
C THR A 96 15.60 -20.84 -8.87
N SER A 97 15.37 -20.59 -10.15
CA SER A 97 16.08 -19.53 -10.87
C SER A 97 15.80 -18.20 -10.18
N ARG A 98 16.72 -17.23 -10.30
CA ARG A 98 16.62 -15.94 -9.59
C ARG A 98 15.27 -15.22 -9.77
N GLY A 99 14.61 -15.40 -10.91
CA GLY A 99 13.27 -14.84 -11.17
C GLY A 99 12.14 -15.56 -10.44
N ASP A 100 12.36 -16.81 -10.03
CA ASP A 100 11.37 -17.62 -9.33
C ASP A 100 11.26 -17.20 -7.86
N PHE A 101 12.35 -16.78 -7.20
CA PHE A 101 12.30 -16.39 -5.79
C PHE A 101 11.37 -15.21 -5.53
N GLN A 102 11.48 -14.12 -6.31
CA GLN A 102 10.61 -12.95 -6.12
C GLN A 102 9.14 -13.35 -6.26
N THR A 103 8.80 -14.12 -7.30
CA THR A 103 7.43 -14.59 -7.56
C THR A 103 6.94 -15.49 -6.43
N GLN A 104 7.76 -16.44 -5.97
CA GLN A 104 7.43 -17.34 -4.87
C GLN A 104 7.27 -16.59 -3.55
N PHE A 105 8.15 -15.64 -3.26
CA PHE A 105 8.10 -14.86 -2.05
C PHE A 105 6.89 -13.91 -2.03
N GLN A 106 6.55 -13.29 -3.17
CA GLN A 106 5.30 -12.54 -3.30
C GLN A 106 4.08 -13.44 -3.08
N ALA A 107 4.06 -14.63 -3.69
CA ALA A 107 2.99 -15.60 -3.48
C ALA A 107 2.88 -16.02 -2.01
N TYR A 108 4.00 -16.25 -1.33
CA TYR A 108 4.05 -16.55 0.10
C TYR A 108 3.50 -15.40 0.95
N CYS A 109 3.91 -14.16 0.67
CA CYS A 109 3.43 -12.98 1.39
C CYS A 109 1.92 -12.79 1.20
N THR A 110 1.44 -13.00 -0.02
CA THR A 110 0.01 -12.98 -0.34
C THR A 110 -0.75 -14.09 0.36
N TRP A 111 -0.20 -15.30 0.43
CA TRP A 111 -0.78 -16.40 1.18
C TRP A 111 -0.84 -16.10 2.69
N GLN A 112 0.19 -15.48 3.27
CA GLN A 112 0.14 -15.05 4.67
C GLN A 112 -0.95 -14.01 4.93
N MET A 113 -1.07 -13.02 4.05
CA MET A 113 -2.12 -12.01 4.11
C MET A 113 -3.50 -12.67 4.01
N TRP A 114 -3.68 -13.55 3.04
CA TRP A 114 -4.88 -14.34 2.82
C TRP A 114 -5.29 -15.14 4.05
N ASN A 115 -4.36 -15.93 4.59
CA ASN A 115 -4.62 -16.80 5.73
C ASN A 115 -5.04 -15.97 6.96
N ALA A 116 -4.44 -14.80 7.16
CA ALA A 116 -4.83 -13.89 8.23
C ALA A 116 -6.23 -13.26 8.01
N MET A 117 -6.67 -13.07 6.77
CA MET A 117 -8.00 -12.57 6.44
C MET A 117 -9.07 -13.63 6.64
N VAL A 118 -8.86 -14.85 6.14
CA VAL A 118 -9.86 -15.93 6.18
C VAL A 118 -10.00 -16.53 7.58
N ASN A 119 -8.89 -16.75 8.28
CA ASN A 119 -8.93 -17.40 9.59
C ASN A 119 -9.31 -16.45 10.74
N ASN A 120 -9.60 -15.19 10.42
CA ASN A 120 -10.14 -14.25 11.36
C ASN A 120 -11.64 -14.07 11.07
N PRO A 121 -12.56 -14.45 11.98
CA PRO A 121 -14.00 -14.31 11.74
C PRO A 121 -14.45 -12.85 11.56
N ASN A 122 -13.60 -11.88 11.90
CA ASN A 122 -13.78 -10.46 11.60
C ASN A 122 -12.72 -9.93 10.64
N GLY A 123 -12.03 -10.79 9.87
CA GLY A 123 -10.89 -10.42 9.03
C GLY A 123 -11.22 -9.33 8.02
N GLU A 124 -12.37 -9.44 7.34
CA GLU A 124 -12.85 -8.40 6.42
C GLU A 124 -13.16 -7.07 7.13
N GLN A 125 -13.83 -7.11 8.29
CA GLN A 125 -14.16 -5.90 9.06
C GLN A 125 -12.92 -5.27 9.72
N LYS A 126 -11.97 -6.11 10.16
CA LYS A 126 -10.70 -5.67 10.75
C LYS A 126 -9.82 -5.06 9.67
N TRP A 127 -9.79 -5.64 8.47
CA TRP A 127 -9.15 -5.04 7.30
C TRP A 127 -9.85 -3.76 6.86
N GLY A 128 -11.18 -3.63 6.90
CA GLY A 128 -11.86 -2.35 6.63
C GLY A 128 -11.55 -1.27 7.68
N ARG A 129 -11.45 -1.64 8.97
CA ARG A 129 -11.05 -0.73 10.06
C ARG A 129 -9.56 -0.38 10.03
N GLU A 130 -8.69 -1.31 9.67
CA GLU A 130 -7.26 -1.08 9.39
C GLU A 130 -7.07 -0.41 8.03
N GLY A 131 -8.04 -0.54 7.13
CA GLY A 131 -8.17 0.15 5.84
C GLY A 131 -8.48 1.64 6.02
N LYS A 132 -9.17 2.02 7.10
CA LYS A 132 -9.18 3.41 7.57
C LYS A 132 -7.81 3.90 8.06
N LYS A 133 -6.85 3.01 8.34
CA LYS A 133 -5.43 3.40 8.50
C LYS A 133 -4.71 3.41 7.16
N PHE A 134 -5.30 2.90 6.08
CA PHE A 134 -4.80 3.07 4.71
C PHE A 134 -4.88 4.51 4.20
N SER A 135 -5.82 5.32 4.71
CA SER A 135 -5.76 6.78 4.54
C SER A 135 -4.65 7.44 5.38
N SER A 136 -4.16 6.77 6.43
CA SER A 136 -2.95 7.18 7.16
C SER A 136 -1.64 6.65 6.55
N LEU A 137 -1.69 5.59 5.73
CA LEU A 137 -0.57 4.99 4.99
C LEU A 137 0.02 5.92 3.92
N THR A 138 -0.77 6.87 3.42
CA THR A 138 -0.32 7.85 2.42
C THR A 138 0.30 9.10 3.05
N GLY A 139 0.47 9.13 4.37
CA GLY A 139 0.79 10.33 5.13
C GLY A 139 -0.40 11.28 5.05
N GLY A 140 -1.21 11.32 6.12
CA GLY A 140 -2.42 12.13 6.16
C GLY A 140 -2.18 13.50 5.53
N ALA A 141 -3.01 13.84 4.54
CA ALA A 141 -3.03 15.13 3.85
C ALA A 141 -1.65 15.79 3.82
N GLY A 142 -0.78 15.34 2.89
CA GLY A 142 0.53 15.95 2.66
C GLY A 142 0.39 17.46 2.80
N ALA A 143 1.12 18.02 3.76
CA ALA A 143 0.95 19.39 4.26
C ALA A 143 0.65 20.34 3.10
N ILE A 144 -0.64 20.54 2.87
CA ILE A 144 -1.13 21.62 2.05
C ILE A 144 -0.58 22.85 2.77
N SER A 145 0.21 23.68 2.07
CA SER A 145 0.65 24.96 2.63
C SER A 145 -0.56 25.59 3.32
N ARG A 146 -0.39 26.20 4.49
CA ARG A 146 -1.51 26.84 5.20
C ARG A 146 -2.31 27.78 4.28
N SER A 147 -1.66 28.34 3.24
CA SER A 147 -2.28 29.10 2.15
C SER A 147 -3.17 28.27 1.21
N ASP A 148 -2.75 27.07 0.83
CA ASP A 148 -3.46 26.19 -0.12
C ASP A 148 -4.61 25.48 0.62
N ALA A 149 -4.47 25.28 1.93
CA ALA A 149 -5.49 24.69 2.80
C ALA A 149 -6.54 25.73 3.13
N GLU A 150 -6.14 27.00 3.28
CA GLU A 150 -7.06 28.13 3.39
C GLU A 150 -7.75 28.41 2.05
N ALA A 151 -7.08 28.26 0.90
CA ALA A 151 -7.71 28.40 -0.41
C ALA A 151 -8.72 27.27 -0.71
N ALA A 152 -8.34 26.02 -0.43
CA ALA A 152 -9.26 24.88 -0.51
C ALA A 152 -10.38 25.00 0.52
N ALA A 153 -10.09 25.39 1.76
CA ALA A 153 -11.11 25.63 2.79
C ALA A 153 -12.00 26.83 2.43
N LEU A 154 -11.52 27.88 1.77
CA LEU A 154 -12.36 28.99 1.29
C LEU A 154 -13.25 28.55 0.13
N ALA A 155 -12.75 27.75 -0.82
CA ALA A 155 -13.54 27.15 -1.89
C ALA A 155 -14.60 26.18 -1.32
N LEU A 156 -14.21 25.34 -0.36
CA LEU A 156 -15.09 24.44 0.41
C LEU A 156 -16.10 25.20 1.27
N THR A 157 -15.74 26.34 1.87
CA THR A 157 -16.65 27.16 2.70
C THR A 157 -17.63 27.95 1.84
N ALA A 158 -17.24 28.34 0.62
CA ALA A 158 -18.15 28.93 -0.36
C ALA A 158 -19.17 27.89 -0.90
N ALA A 159 -18.76 26.63 -1.03
CA ALA A 159 -19.64 25.51 -1.37
C ALA A 159 -20.47 24.98 -0.18
N ALA A 160 -20.10 25.29 1.07
CA ALA A 160 -20.66 24.70 2.30
C ALA A 160 -22.08 25.18 2.68
N ASN A 161 -22.74 26.03 1.91
CA ASN A 161 -24.12 26.43 2.22
C ASN A 161 -25.18 25.35 1.92
N SER A 162 -24.77 24.17 1.45
CA SER A 162 -25.62 22.98 1.49
C SER A 162 -24.79 21.69 1.60
N ALA A 163 -24.63 21.20 2.84
CA ALA A 163 -24.50 19.78 3.17
C ALA A 163 -23.35 18.98 2.50
N MET A 164 -22.09 19.39 2.69
CA MET A 164 -21.00 18.40 2.67
C MET A 164 -20.95 17.68 4.03
N PRO A 165 -21.34 16.40 4.15
CA PRO A 165 -20.83 15.61 5.27
C PRO A 165 -19.30 15.63 5.14
N ALA A 166 -18.58 15.61 6.26
CA ALA A 166 -17.11 15.62 6.30
C ALA A 166 -16.51 14.36 5.61
N ALA A 167 -16.65 14.28 4.30
CA ALA A 167 -16.14 13.22 3.46
C ALA A 167 -14.65 13.49 3.35
N GLU A 168 -13.85 12.63 3.98
CA GLU A 168 -12.41 12.65 3.79
C GLU A 168 -12.13 12.44 2.29
N LEU A 169 -11.49 13.42 1.66
CA LEU A 169 -11.09 13.37 0.26
C LEU A 169 -9.67 12.83 0.16
N LEU A 170 -9.42 12.05 -0.89
CA LEU A 170 -8.11 11.55 -1.26
C LEU A 170 -7.62 12.33 -2.47
N SER A 171 -6.41 12.87 -2.37
CA SER A 171 -5.76 13.54 -3.49
C SER A 171 -5.40 12.54 -4.60
N ARG A 172 -5.27 13.04 -5.83
CA ARG A 172 -4.77 12.27 -6.97
C ARG A 172 -3.47 11.52 -6.69
N GLY A 173 -2.51 12.16 -6.01
CA GLY A 173 -1.26 11.51 -5.63
C GLY A 173 -1.45 10.29 -4.71
N THR A 174 -2.44 10.34 -3.81
CA THR A 174 -2.81 9.20 -2.96
C THR A 174 -3.43 8.08 -3.79
N VAL A 175 -4.34 8.40 -4.71
CA VAL A 175 -4.97 7.41 -5.59
C VAL A 175 -3.95 6.75 -6.52
N GLN A 176 -2.99 7.51 -7.05
CA GLN A 176 -1.86 6.98 -7.83
C GLN A 176 -0.98 6.04 -7.02
N LEU A 177 -0.76 6.34 -5.74
CA LEU A 177 -0.02 5.45 -4.85
C LEU A 177 -0.78 4.12 -4.67
N ILE A 178 -2.08 4.17 -4.43
CA ILE A 178 -2.93 2.99 -4.32
C ILE A 178 -2.92 2.17 -5.61
N HIS A 179 -3.04 2.83 -6.77
CA HIS A 179 -2.94 2.19 -8.09
C HIS A 179 -1.66 1.37 -8.25
N LYS A 180 -0.51 1.93 -7.82
CA LYS A 180 0.79 1.26 -7.87
C LYS A 180 0.87 0.08 -6.90
N ILE A 181 0.44 0.26 -5.65
CA ILE A 181 0.45 -0.79 -4.61
C ILE A 181 -0.43 -2.00 -5.00
N LEU A 182 -1.56 -1.73 -5.63
CA LEU A 182 -2.48 -2.77 -6.08
C LEU A 182 -2.12 -3.29 -7.48
N ASN A 183 -1.06 -2.75 -8.09
CA ASN A 183 -0.55 -3.11 -9.41
C ASN A 183 -1.64 -3.16 -10.48
N ILE A 184 -2.56 -2.18 -10.44
CA ILE A 184 -3.79 -2.15 -11.26
C ILE A 184 -3.47 -2.20 -12.75
N LYS A 185 -2.40 -1.54 -13.19
CA LYS A 185 -1.95 -1.59 -14.58
C LYS A 185 -1.61 -3.01 -15.05
N LYS A 186 -0.94 -3.81 -14.21
CA LYS A 186 -0.58 -5.19 -14.57
C LYS A 186 -1.79 -6.13 -14.45
N ALA A 187 -2.64 -5.91 -13.46
CA ALA A 187 -3.80 -6.77 -13.20
C ALA A 187 -4.95 -6.55 -14.22
N TYR A 188 -5.22 -5.29 -14.57
CA TYR A 188 -6.39 -4.91 -15.38
C TYR A 188 -6.05 -4.15 -16.67
N GLY A 189 -4.78 -3.80 -16.89
CA GLY A 189 -4.38 -3.01 -18.06
C GLY A 189 -4.72 -1.52 -17.98
N VAL A 190 -5.25 -1.06 -16.83
CA VAL A 190 -5.73 0.31 -16.63
C VAL A 190 -4.61 1.21 -16.12
N ASP A 191 -4.36 2.33 -16.80
CA ASP A 191 -3.34 3.28 -16.36
C ASP A 191 -3.78 4.17 -15.18
N ASP A 192 -2.83 4.89 -14.57
CA ASP A 192 -3.09 5.72 -13.40
C ASP A 192 -4.18 6.78 -13.65
N ARG A 193 -4.26 7.34 -14.87
CA ARG A 193 -5.22 8.40 -15.22
C ARG A 193 -6.60 7.79 -15.44
N GLU A 194 -6.68 6.70 -16.18
CA GLU A 194 -7.92 5.97 -16.41
C GLU A 194 -8.51 5.45 -15.10
N PHE A 195 -7.67 4.93 -14.20
CA PHE A 195 -8.10 4.48 -12.88
C PHE A 195 -8.63 5.63 -12.03
N PHE A 196 -7.94 6.77 -11.99
CA PHE A 196 -8.41 7.94 -11.25
C PHE A 196 -9.76 8.44 -11.77
N ASN A 197 -9.90 8.57 -13.09
CA ASN A 197 -11.17 8.96 -13.73
C ASN A 197 -12.30 7.96 -13.43
N LEU A 198 -11.99 6.65 -13.38
CA LEU A 198 -12.96 5.63 -13.02
C LEU A 198 -13.45 5.81 -11.58
N MET A 199 -12.56 6.15 -10.65
CA MET A 199 -12.94 6.40 -9.25
C MET A 199 -13.78 7.68 -9.11
N GLN A 200 -13.51 8.74 -9.87
CA GLN A 200 -14.36 9.93 -9.89
C GLN A 200 -15.75 9.63 -10.43
N ARG A 201 -15.85 8.90 -11.54
CA ARG A 201 -17.15 8.47 -12.10
C ARG A 201 -17.92 7.58 -11.14
N ALA A 202 -17.23 6.66 -10.45
CA ALA A 202 -17.85 5.87 -9.40
C ALA A 202 -18.37 6.75 -8.25
N ALA A 203 -17.68 7.85 -7.92
CA ALA A 203 -18.17 8.82 -6.94
C ALA A 203 -19.47 9.48 -7.39
N GLU A 204 -19.54 9.95 -8.63
CA GLU A 204 -20.77 10.52 -9.20
C GLU A 204 -21.94 9.53 -9.13
N GLU A 205 -21.70 8.28 -9.54
CA GLU A 205 -22.71 7.22 -9.54
C GLU A 205 -23.19 6.84 -8.12
N MET A 206 -22.33 6.97 -7.11
CA MET A 206 -22.68 6.76 -5.71
C MET A 206 -23.56 7.90 -5.11
N VAL A 207 -24.05 8.81 -5.95
CA VAL A 207 -24.96 9.92 -5.61
C VAL A 207 -24.31 10.91 -4.63
N PHE A 208 -23.02 11.18 -4.83
CA PHE A 208 -22.39 12.37 -4.26
C PHE A 208 -22.74 13.56 -5.15
N ASP A 209 -23.93 14.15 -4.97
CA ASP A 209 -24.41 15.31 -5.77
C ASP A 209 -23.42 16.50 -5.81
N TRP A 210 -22.49 16.55 -4.85
CA TRP A 210 -21.45 17.57 -4.75
C TRP A 210 -20.17 17.25 -5.56
N MET A 211 -19.97 15.99 -5.99
CA MET A 211 -18.94 15.62 -6.98
C MET A 211 -19.53 15.67 -8.38
N ASN A 212 -19.99 16.85 -8.78
CA ASN A 212 -20.29 17.10 -10.19
C ASN A 212 -18.96 17.30 -10.95
N LEU A 213 -18.80 16.66 -12.10
CA LEU A 213 -17.65 16.84 -13.02
C LEU A 213 -17.50 18.29 -13.51
N GLU A 214 -18.54 19.11 -13.36
CA GLU A 214 -18.47 20.53 -13.67
C GLU A 214 -17.79 21.35 -12.57
N ASN A 215 -17.51 20.75 -11.40
CA ASN A 215 -16.82 21.40 -10.30
C ASN A 215 -15.30 21.13 -10.38
N GLU A 216 -14.60 22.00 -11.12
CA GLU A 216 -13.15 21.93 -11.36
C GLU A 216 -12.32 21.86 -10.06
N ASP A 217 -12.82 22.39 -8.95
CA ASP A 217 -12.13 22.35 -7.64
C ASP A 217 -11.99 20.92 -7.08
N LEU A 218 -12.84 19.99 -7.55
CA LEU A 218 -12.86 18.59 -7.10
C LEU A 218 -12.20 17.62 -8.08
N ASP A 219 -11.72 18.11 -9.23
CA ASP A 219 -11.11 17.30 -10.29
C ASP A 219 -9.84 16.56 -9.84
N GLU A 220 -9.21 16.99 -8.76
CA GLU A 220 -7.98 16.38 -8.22
C GLU A 220 -8.24 15.49 -7.00
N TYR A 221 -9.52 15.22 -6.68
CA TYR A 221 -9.93 14.48 -5.49
C TYR A 221 -10.90 13.33 -5.77
N VAL A 222 -10.84 12.31 -4.91
CA VAL A 222 -11.77 11.16 -4.88
C VAL A 222 -12.23 10.96 -3.43
N PRO A 223 -13.51 10.65 -3.15
CA PRO A 223 -13.96 10.41 -1.79
C PRO A 223 -13.34 9.12 -1.25
N ILE A 224 -12.93 9.13 0.02
CA ILE A 224 -12.39 7.94 0.68
C ILE A 224 -13.34 6.74 0.59
N LEU A 225 -14.66 6.98 0.59
CA LEU A 225 -15.66 5.93 0.55
C LEU A 225 -15.57 5.12 -0.75
N VAL A 226 -15.33 5.78 -1.88
CA VAL A 226 -15.19 5.12 -3.18
C VAL A 226 -13.96 4.23 -3.18
N MET A 227 -12.83 4.76 -2.69
CA MET A 227 -11.60 3.98 -2.59
C MET A 227 -11.72 2.82 -1.61
N HIS A 228 -12.45 2.99 -0.51
CA HIS A 228 -12.72 1.92 0.44
C HIS A 228 -13.58 0.81 -0.19
N GLN A 229 -14.63 1.19 -0.92
CA GLN A 229 -15.47 0.23 -1.64
C GLN A 229 -14.65 -0.54 -2.68
N PHE A 230 -13.88 0.17 -3.51
CA PHE A 230 -12.97 -0.42 -4.48
C PHE A 230 -11.98 -1.38 -3.82
N ALA A 231 -11.30 -0.97 -2.75
CA ALA A 231 -10.32 -1.83 -2.07
C ALA A 231 -10.96 -3.08 -1.47
N SER A 232 -12.17 -2.97 -0.90
CA SER A 232 -12.96 -4.10 -0.42
C SER A 232 -13.26 -5.08 -1.56
N ASP A 233 -13.77 -4.57 -2.69
CA ASP A 233 -14.17 -5.42 -3.81
C ASP A 233 -12.96 -6.04 -4.52
N PHE A 234 -11.86 -5.30 -4.62
CA PHE A 234 -10.58 -5.81 -5.10
C PHE A 234 -10.09 -6.98 -4.23
N VAL A 235 -10.08 -6.81 -2.91
CA VAL A 235 -9.67 -7.88 -1.99
C VAL A 235 -10.62 -9.08 -2.12
N LYS A 236 -11.95 -8.88 -2.15
CA LYS A 236 -12.93 -9.95 -2.37
C LYS A 236 -12.76 -10.68 -3.71
N GLY A 237 -12.48 -9.96 -4.78
CA GLY A 237 -12.16 -10.56 -6.07
C GLY A 237 -10.90 -11.42 -5.98
N PHE A 238 -9.87 -10.92 -5.28
CA PHE A 238 -8.62 -11.64 -5.04
C PHE A 238 -8.84 -12.90 -4.19
N VAL A 239 -9.60 -12.80 -3.10
CA VAL A 239 -10.06 -13.89 -2.22
C VAL A 239 -10.68 -15.02 -3.06
N ASN A 240 -11.66 -14.67 -3.90
CA ASN A 240 -12.39 -15.63 -4.72
C ASN A 240 -11.49 -16.30 -5.75
N LEU A 241 -10.59 -15.54 -6.39
CA LEU A 241 -9.60 -16.09 -7.32
C LEU A 241 -8.70 -17.12 -6.64
N MET A 242 -8.27 -16.88 -5.41
CA MET A 242 -7.45 -17.85 -4.66
C MET A 242 -8.20 -19.15 -4.40
N PHE A 243 -9.49 -19.08 -4.05
CA PHE A 243 -10.32 -20.28 -3.91
C PHE A 243 -10.48 -21.04 -5.23
N GLU A 244 -10.71 -20.34 -6.34
CA GLU A 244 -10.84 -20.96 -7.68
C GLU A 244 -9.56 -21.68 -8.12
N LEU A 245 -8.40 -21.17 -7.72
CA LEU A 245 -7.09 -21.79 -7.97
C LEU A 245 -6.79 -22.99 -7.05
N GLY A 246 -7.72 -23.36 -6.15
CA GLY A 246 -7.58 -24.52 -5.26
C GLY A 246 -6.77 -24.26 -3.99
N PHE A 247 -6.58 -23.00 -3.60
CA PHE A 247 -6.03 -22.69 -2.28
C PHE A 247 -7.14 -22.85 -1.23
N GLU A 248 -7.02 -23.88 -0.39
CA GLU A 248 -7.92 -24.11 0.74
C GLU A 248 -7.49 -23.25 1.94
N SER A 249 -8.45 -22.83 2.77
CA SER A 249 -8.17 -22.20 4.06
C SER A 249 -7.56 -23.24 5.01
N ALA A 250 -6.41 -22.92 5.61
CA ALA A 250 -5.74 -23.79 6.58
C ALA A 250 -6.48 -23.83 7.93
#